data_AF-A0A8H7W0I9-F1
#
_entry.id   AF-A0A8H7W0I9-F1
#
_cell.length_a   1.000
_cell.length_b   1.000
_cell.length_c   1.000
_cell.angle_alpha   90.00
_cell.angle_beta   90.00
_cell.angle_gamma   90.00
#
_symmetry.space_group_name_H-M   'P 1'
#
loop_
_entity.id
_entity.type
_entity.pdbx_description
1 polymer ?
#
loop_
_entity_poly.entity_id
_entity_poly.type
_entity_poly.pdbx_seq_one_letter_code
_entity_poly.pdbx_strand_id
1 'polypeptide(L)'
;MLTSLKVAFVLVLFYFPFIFLALVPSNSIFLRPQDLQENICSKISLPLVCQTSVTLAVIKPDGMAHQTEIIDTLKNEGFKIVKDKTTQFSPEQVSVWYQDKVEESYYPSLVQYLTRGPIRILELERIKAVPKLRSLIGPTNPLLARQSFPKSIRALYGTNIQENTIHASDSEQSAEREIRFLSSLE
;
A
#
# COMPACT_ATOMS: atom_id res chain seq x y z
N MET A 1 -20.51 9.26 -47.03
CA MET A 1 -19.29 8.43 -46.98
C MET A 1 -18.88 8.31 -45.52
N LEU A 2 -19.42 7.32 -44.80
CA LEU A 2 -19.16 7.07 -43.37
C LEU A 2 -18.16 5.93 -43.27
N THR A 3 -16.90 6.24 -42.98
CA THR A 3 -15.85 5.24 -42.74
C THR A 3 -15.98 4.72 -41.31
N SER A 4 -16.39 3.46 -41.20
CA SER A 4 -16.51 2.71 -39.95
C SER A 4 -15.12 2.46 -39.33
N LEU A 5 -14.90 2.99 -38.12
CA LEU A 5 -13.70 2.78 -37.32
C LEU A 5 -13.82 1.43 -36.58
N LYS A 6 -13.17 0.38 -37.08
CA LYS A 6 -13.08 -0.92 -36.39
C LYS A 6 -11.94 -0.87 -35.37
N VAL A 7 -12.28 -0.74 -34.09
CA VAL A 7 -11.34 -0.95 -32.97
C VAL A 7 -11.46 -2.40 -32.51
N ALA A 8 -10.34 -3.10 -32.36
CA ALA A 8 -10.29 -4.43 -31.75
C ALA A 8 -9.14 -4.48 -30.71
N PHE A 9 -9.33 -5.23 -29.63
CA PHE A 9 -8.45 -5.37 -28.47
C PHE A 9 -7.99 -6.84 -28.35
N VAL A 10 -6.71 -7.12 -28.03
CA VAL A 10 -6.19 -8.50 -27.79
C VAL A 10 -6.41 -8.83 -26.34
N LEU A 11 -7.12 -9.91 -26.09
CA LEU A 11 -7.01 -10.66 -24.86
C LEU A 11 -6.36 -12.02 -25.20
N VAL A 12 -5.16 -12.29 -24.70
CA VAL A 12 -4.56 -13.64 -24.74
C VAL A 12 -4.89 -14.30 -23.41
N LEU A 13 -5.85 -15.23 -23.41
CA LEU A 13 -6.17 -16.06 -22.25
C LEU A 13 -5.41 -17.38 -22.38
N PHE A 14 -4.51 -17.66 -21.43
CA PHE A 14 -3.84 -18.96 -21.33
C PHE A 14 -4.74 -19.93 -20.55
N TYR A 15 -5.43 -20.82 -21.25
CA TYR A 15 -6.00 -22.03 -20.67
C TYR A 15 -5.44 -23.25 -21.43
N PHE A 16 -4.55 -23.99 -20.78
CA PHE A 16 -4.06 -25.29 -21.26
C PHE A 16 -5.28 -26.23 -21.41
N PRO A 17 -5.47 -26.98 -22.52
CA PRO A 17 -4.53 -27.29 -23.60
C PRO A 17 -4.87 -26.67 -24.99
N PHE A 18 -5.79 -25.70 -25.09
CA PHE A 18 -6.24 -25.17 -26.39
C PHE A 18 -5.76 -23.74 -26.64
N ILE A 19 -5.03 -23.52 -27.74
CA ILE A 19 -4.65 -22.20 -28.23
C ILE A 19 -5.77 -21.68 -29.13
N PHE A 20 -6.51 -20.66 -28.67
CA PHE A 20 -7.38 -19.87 -29.54
C PHE A 20 -6.62 -18.63 -30.03
N LEU A 21 -6.40 -18.52 -31.35
CA LEU A 21 -5.85 -17.32 -31.98
C LEU A 21 -6.99 -16.31 -32.20
N ALA A 22 -6.99 -15.19 -31.47
CA ALA A 22 -7.86 -14.05 -31.75
C ALA A 22 -7.03 -12.91 -32.38
N LEU A 23 -7.42 -12.47 -33.58
CA LEU A 23 -6.76 -11.42 -34.36
C LEU A 23 -7.05 -10.03 -33.79
N VAL A 24 -6.01 -9.21 -33.63
CA VAL A 24 -6.17 -7.85 -33.08
C VAL A 24 -5.39 -6.81 -33.88
N PRO A 25 -5.97 -5.62 -34.08
CA PRO A 25 -5.39 -4.56 -34.89
C PRO A 25 -4.10 -3.97 -34.34
N SER A 26 -3.43 -3.32 -35.27
CA SER A 26 -2.06 -2.79 -35.25
C SER A 26 -1.75 -1.74 -34.17
N ASN A 27 -2.76 -1.26 -33.44
CA ASN A 27 -2.62 -0.28 -32.34
C ASN A 27 -2.78 -0.91 -30.94
N SER A 28 -2.45 -2.19 -30.82
CA SER A 28 -2.57 -2.94 -29.56
C SER A 28 -1.60 -2.39 -28.50
N ILE A 29 -2.13 -1.81 -27.42
CA ILE A 29 -1.35 -1.52 -26.22
C ILE A 29 -1.03 -2.87 -25.56
N PHE A 30 0.24 -3.21 -25.44
CA PHE A 30 0.68 -4.41 -24.72
C PHE A 30 0.56 -4.16 -23.22
N LEU A 31 -0.61 -4.43 -22.66
CA LEU A 31 -0.83 -4.41 -21.22
C LEU A 31 -0.24 -5.68 -20.62
N ARG A 32 0.69 -5.56 -19.66
CA ARG A 32 1.09 -6.74 -18.88
C ARG A 32 -0.14 -7.25 -18.13
N PRO A 33 -0.26 -8.56 -17.84
CA PRO A 33 -1.39 -9.09 -17.07
C PRO A 33 -1.65 -8.35 -15.74
N GLN A 34 -0.59 -7.78 -15.16
CA GLN A 34 -0.66 -6.97 -13.94
C GLN A 34 -1.29 -5.59 -14.16
N ASP A 35 -1.08 -4.98 -15.34
CA ASP A 35 -1.61 -3.66 -15.73
C ASP A 35 -3.07 -3.77 -16.22
N LEU A 36 -3.50 -4.96 -16.64
CA LEU A 36 -4.89 -5.25 -17.01
C LEU A 36 -5.83 -5.17 -15.80
N GLN A 37 -5.39 -5.63 -14.63
CA GLN A 37 -6.26 -5.74 -13.46
C GLN A 37 -6.65 -4.35 -12.89
N GLU A 38 -5.72 -3.41 -12.74
CA GLU A 38 -6.07 -2.05 -12.26
C GLU A 38 -6.91 -1.27 -13.28
N ASN A 39 -6.62 -1.39 -14.58
CA ASN A 39 -7.33 -0.66 -15.64
C ASN A 39 -8.74 -1.22 -15.96
N ILE A 40 -8.93 -2.54 -15.83
CA ILE A 40 -10.25 -3.16 -15.96
C ILE A 40 -11.07 -2.87 -14.71
N CYS A 41 -10.50 -3.10 -13.53
CA CYS A 41 -11.26 -2.99 -12.28
C CYS A 41 -11.63 -1.57 -11.87
N SER A 42 -10.91 -0.56 -12.38
CA SER A 42 -11.32 0.85 -12.24
C SER A 42 -12.50 1.22 -13.13
N LYS A 43 -12.81 0.43 -14.17
CA LYS A 43 -13.86 0.73 -15.16
C LYS A 43 -15.04 -0.24 -15.13
N ILE A 44 -14.80 -1.48 -14.68
CA ILE A 44 -15.77 -2.57 -14.66
C ILE A 44 -15.60 -3.31 -13.34
N SER A 45 -16.61 -3.25 -12.47
CA SER A 45 -16.64 -4.01 -11.23
C SER A 45 -17.02 -5.46 -11.51
N LEU A 46 -16.03 -6.29 -11.83
CA LEU A 46 -16.19 -7.75 -11.93
C LEU A 46 -15.74 -8.40 -10.62
N PRO A 47 -16.66 -8.92 -9.77
CA PRO A 47 -16.33 -9.44 -8.44
C PRO A 47 -15.30 -10.57 -8.46
N LEU A 48 -15.28 -11.38 -9.53
CA LEU A 48 -14.34 -12.50 -9.71
C LEU A 48 -12.93 -12.08 -10.15
N VAL A 49 -12.73 -10.83 -10.59
CA VAL A 49 -11.45 -10.34 -11.15
C VAL A 49 -10.85 -9.22 -10.30
N CYS A 50 -11.69 -8.46 -9.62
CA CYS A 50 -11.38 -7.21 -8.95
C CYS A 50 -11.44 -7.34 -7.43
N GLN A 51 -10.75 -8.34 -6.89
CA GLN A 51 -10.73 -8.56 -5.45
C GLN A 51 -9.82 -7.52 -4.78
N THR A 52 -10.40 -6.74 -3.88
CA THR A 52 -9.67 -5.85 -2.99
C THR A 52 -9.05 -6.65 -1.86
N SER A 53 -7.91 -6.19 -1.35
CA SER A 53 -7.34 -6.61 -0.07
C SER A 53 -7.26 -5.41 0.86
N VAL A 54 -7.10 -5.69 2.16
CA VAL A 54 -6.94 -4.65 3.18
C VAL A 54 -5.50 -4.71 3.68
N THR A 55 -4.88 -3.54 3.81
CA THR A 55 -3.56 -3.39 4.40
C THR A 55 -3.59 -2.37 5.53
N LEU A 56 -2.54 -2.33 6.33
CA LEU A 56 -2.38 -1.36 7.40
C LEU A 56 -1.35 -0.30 7.03
N ALA A 57 -1.67 0.96 7.31
CA ALA A 57 -0.69 2.03 7.41
C ALA A 57 -0.75 2.66 8.81
N VAL A 58 0.42 2.99 9.37
CA VAL A 58 0.49 3.77 10.61
C VAL A 58 1.38 4.98 10.39
N ILE A 59 0.79 6.17 10.46
CA ILE A 59 1.52 7.43 10.49
C ILE A 59 2.16 7.54 11.87
N LYS A 60 3.49 7.59 11.90
CA LYS A 60 4.32 7.62 13.10
C LYS A 60 4.36 9.03 13.70
N PRO A 61 4.87 9.22 14.93
CA PRO A 61 4.84 10.52 15.59
C PRO A 61 5.52 11.66 14.81
N ASP A 62 6.59 11.37 14.07
CA ASP A 62 7.26 12.32 13.18
C ASP A 62 6.41 12.72 11.96
N GLY A 63 5.54 11.82 11.47
CA GLY A 63 4.66 12.07 10.33
C GLY A 63 3.37 12.80 10.67
N MET A 64 3.02 12.96 11.95
CA MET A 64 1.74 13.55 12.37
C MET A 64 1.56 15.00 11.92
N ALA A 65 2.65 15.76 11.77
CA ALA A 65 2.64 17.12 11.24
C ALA A 65 2.20 17.19 9.75
N HIS A 66 2.29 16.07 9.03
CA HIS A 66 1.96 15.95 7.61
C HIS A 66 0.81 14.95 7.36
N GLN A 67 0.02 14.64 8.40
CA GLN A 67 -0.98 13.58 8.32
C GLN A 67 -2.04 13.85 7.23
N THR A 68 -2.42 15.11 7.02
CA THR A 68 -3.42 15.51 6.04
C THR A 68 -2.92 15.21 4.62
N GLU A 69 -1.70 15.65 4.30
CA GLU A 69 -1.06 15.45 3.00
C GLU A 69 -0.81 13.96 2.71
N ILE A 70 -0.44 13.19 3.74
CA ILE A 70 -0.25 11.75 3.64
C ILE A 70 -1.60 11.06 3.33
N ILE A 71 -2.66 11.39 4.07
CA ILE A 71 -3.99 10.82 3.88
C ILE A 71 -4.53 11.18 2.49
N ASP A 72 -4.36 12.41 2.04
CA ASP A 72 -4.78 12.85 0.72
C ASP A 72 -4.00 12.12 -0.38
N THR A 73 -2.69 11.91 -0.20
CA THR A 73 -1.88 11.09 -1.11
C THR A 73 -2.43 9.66 -1.22
N LEU A 74 -2.77 9.03 -0.09
CA LEU A 74 -3.35 7.68 -0.06
C LEU A 74 -4.69 7.63 -0.82
N LYS A 75 -5.57 8.59 -0.58
CA LYS A 75 -6.87 8.69 -1.28
C LYS A 75 -6.69 8.93 -2.78
N ASN A 76 -5.80 9.84 -3.17
CA ASN A 76 -5.52 10.17 -4.57
C ASN A 76 -4.94 8.98 -5.33
N GLU A 77 -4.18 8.11 -4.65
CA GLU A 77 -3.71 6.87 -5.24
C GLU A 77 -4.83 5.83 -5.40
N GLY A 78 -5.99 6.01 -4.78
CA GLY A 78 -7.15 5.12 -4.90
C GLY A 78 -7.30 4.14 -3.74
N PHE A 79 -6.68 4.41 -2.59
CA PHE A 79 -7.00 3.67 -1.36
C PHE A 79 -8.31 4.17 -0.77
N LYS A 80 -9.19 3.23 -0.41
CA LYS A 80 -10.35 3.51 0.44
C LYS A 80 -9.93 3.34 1.89
N ILE A 81 -10.23 4.33 2.72
CA ILE A 81 -9.96 4.27 4.16
C ILE A 81 -11.14 3.57 4.82
N VAL A 82 -10.91 2.37 5.36
CA VAL A 82 -11.90 1.54 6.05
C VAL A 82 -12.00 1.93 7.52
N LYS A 83 -10.87 2.21 8.14
CA LYS A 83 -10.76 2.66 9.53
C LYS A 83 -9.72 3.75 9.64
N ASP A 84 -10.00 4.71 10.51
CA ASP A 84 -9.12 5.83 10.78
C ASP A 84 -9.17 6.16 12.28
N LYS A 85 -8.07 5.92 13.00
CA LYS A 85 -7.98 6.12 14.45
C LYS A 85 -6.68 6.84 14.80
N THR A 86 -6.78 7.96 15.51
CA THR A 86 -5.64 8.56 16.20
C THR A 86 -5.55 8.00 17.62
N THR A 87 -4.37 7.55 18.03
CA THR A 87 -4.12 7.02 19.37
C THR A 87 -2.67 7.31 19.78
N GLN A 88 -2.23 6.85 20.95
CA GLN A 88 -0.84 6.85 21.36
C GLN A 88 -0.51 5.47 21.94
N PHE A 89 0.61 4.88 21.52
CA PHE A 89 0.99 3.58 22.06
C PHE A 89 1.50 3.69 23.50
N SER A 90 1.16 2.68 24.31
CA SER A 90 1.91 2.36 25.52
C SER A 90 3.15 1.52 25.19
N PRO A 91 4.19 1.50 26.04
CA PRO A 91 5.37 0.63 25.85
C PRO A 91 5.00 -0.86 25.68
N GLU A 92 3.99 -1.32 26.41
CA GLU A 92 3.48 -2.70 26.34
C GLU A 92 2.88 -2.99 24.96
N GLN A 93 2.11 -2.05 24.42
CA GLN A 93 1.51 -2.17 23.09
C GLN A 93 2.59 -2.20 21.98
N VAL A 94 3.63 -1.37 22.08
CA VAL A 94 4.76 -1.44 21.14
C VAL A 94 5.45 -2.79 21.23
N SER A 95 5.55 -3.35 22.43
CA SER A 95 6.21 -4.65 22.64
C SER A 95 5.47 -5.82 22.04
N VAL A 96 4.14 -5.80 22.08
CA VAL A 96 3.35 -6.82 21.38
C VAL A 96 3.43 -6.61 19.86
N TRP A 97 3.36 -5.37 19.38
CA TRP A 97 3.37 -5.10 17.94
C TRP A 97 4.72 -5.43 17.28
N TYR A 98 5.83 -5.13 17.95
CA TYR A 98 7.19 -5.37 17.50
C TYR A 98 7.86 -6.55 18.22
N GLN A 99 7.09 -7.57 18.62
CA GLN A 99 7.61 -8.73 19.35
C GLN A 99 8.78 -9.42 18.65
N ASP A 100 8.77 -9.45 17.30
CA ASP A 100 9.82 -10.07 16.49
C ASP A 100 11.12 -9.24 16.45
N LYS A 101 11.14 -8.08 17.11
CA LYS A 101 12.25 -7.12 17.17
C LYS A 101 12.81 -6.92 18.57
N VAL A 102 12.29 -7.61 19.58
CA VAL A 102 12.69 -7.41 20.99
C VAL A 102 14.18 -7.66 21.23
N GLU A 103 14.78 -8.59 20.49
CA GLU A 103 16.22 -8.94 20.60
C GLU A 103 17.15 -7.97 19.85
N GLU A 104 16.59 -7.00 19.12
CA GLU A 104 17.38 -6.07 18.32
C GLU A 104 17.97 -4.95 19.17
N SER A 105 19.25 -4.63 18.97
CA SER A 105 19.95 -3.59 19.77
C SER A 105 19.29 -2.20 19.72
N TYR A 106 18.53 -1.89 18.66
CA TYR A 106 17.81 -0.62 18.50
C TYR A 106 16.40 -0.62 19.11
N TYR A 107 15.93 -1.76 19.62
CA TYR A 107 14.56 -1.92 20.12
C TYR A 107 14.18 -0.95 21.26
N PRO A 108 15.03 -0.69 22.28
CA PRO A 108 14.69 0.30 23.32
C PRO A 108 14.42 1.70 22.76
N SER A 109 15.21 2.12 21.76
CA SER A 109 15.00 3.40 21.08
C SER A 109 13.72 3.41 20.25
N LEU A 110 13.37 2.29 19.61
CA LEU A 110 12.12 2.13 18.88
C LEU A 110 10.90 2.30 19.79
N VAL A 111 10.92 1.69 20.98
CA VAL A 111 9.85 1.81 21.99
C VAL A 111 9.71 3.26 22.45
N GLN A 112 10.82 3.89 22.86
CA GLN A 112 10.81 5.30 23.28
C GLN A 112 10.26 6.21 22.16
N TYR A 113 10.64 5.94 20.93
CA TYR A 113 10.20 6.72 19.78
C TYR A 113 8.72 6.57 19.48
N LEU A 114 8.19 5.35 19.42
CA LEU A 114 6.78 5.11 19.10
C LEU A 114 5.82 5.53 20.22
N THR A 115 6.31 5.63 21.45
CA THR A 115 5.51 6.07 22.63
C THR A 115 5.57 7.57 22.89
N ARG A 116 6.44 8.32 22.17
CA ARG A 116 6.68 9.75 22.46
C ARG A 116 5.52 10.68 22.13
N GLY A 117 4.52 10.21 21.39
CA GLY A 117 3.43 11.05 20.93
C GLY A 117 2.37 10.28 20.15
N PRO A 118 1.36 11.00 19.61
CA PRO A 118 0.27 10.37 18.91
C PRO A 118 0.74 9.74 17.59
N ILE A 119 -0.03 8.75 17.16
CA ILE A 119 0.07 8.07 15.87
C ILE A 119 -1.31 8.07 15.22
N ARG A 120 -1.36 7.80 13.93
CA ARG A 120 -2.61 7.58 13.21
C ARG A 120 -2.61 6.24 12.49
N ILE A 121 -3.57 5.40 12.85
CA ILE A 121 -3.76 4.05 12.33
C ILE A 121 -4.82 4.12 11.23
N LEU A 122 -4.47 3.60 10.06
CA LEU A 122 -5.31 3.55 8.87
C LEU A 122 -5.42 2.12 8.37
N GLU A 123 -6.66 1.61 8.27
CA GLU A 123 -6.94 0.40 7.51
C GLU A 123 -7.33 0.80 6.09
N LEU A 124 -6.61 0.29 5.10
CA LEU A 124 -6.68 0.75 3.72
C LEU A 124 -7.09 -0.39 2.80
N GLU A 125 -8.19 -0.23 2.08
CA GLU A 125 -8.70 -1.19 1.11
C GLU A 125 -8.34 -0.76 -0.31
N ARG A 126 -7.79 -1.69 -1.09
CA ARG A 126 -7.48 -1.52 -2.52
C ARG A 126 -7.22 -2.88 -3.18
N ILE A 127 -7.35 -2.96 -4.51
CA ILE A 127 -6.73 -4.05 -5.27
C ILE A 127 -5.22 -3.99 -5.06
N LYS A 128 -4.62 -5.12 -4.66
CA LYS A 128 -3.18 -5.24 -4.38
C LYS A 128 -2.71 -4.20 -3.34
N ALA A 129 -3.43 -4.09 -2.22
CA ALA A 129 -3.24 -3.03 -1.24
C ALA A 129 -1.82 -3.01 -0.65
N VAL A 130 -1.31 -4.15 -0.17
CA VAL A 130 0.05 -4.26 0.43
C VAL A 130 1.15 -3.81 -0.55
N PRO A 131 1.34 -4.43 -1.73
CA PRO A 131 2.45 -4.06 -2.61
C PRO A 131 2.32 -2.62 -3.13
N LYS A 132 1.10 -2.14 -3.37
CA LYS A 132 0.89 -0.76 -3.78
C LYS A 132 1.30 0.21 -2.67
N LEU A 133 0.88 -0.03 -1.44
CA LEU A 133 1.21 0.85 -0.31
C LEU A 133 2.72 0.87 -0.10
N ARG A 134 3.38 -0.30 -0.13
CA ARG A 134 4.85 -0.40 -0.02
C ARG A 134 5.57 0.40 -1.10
N SER A 135 5.11 0.32 -2.35
CA SER A 135 5.67 1.12 -3.45
C SER A 135 5.43 2.61 -3.26
N LEU A 136 4.28 3.01 -2.72
CA LEU A 136 3.91 4.40 -2.52
C LEU A 136 4.71 5.06 -1.39
N ILE A 137 4.97 4.34 -0.30
CA ILE A 137 5.75 4.88 0.82
C ILE A 137 7.26 4.83 0.55
N GLY A 138 7.74 3.88 -0.26
CA GLY A 138 9.15 3.72 -0.63
C GLY A 138 10.01 2.99 0.42
N PRO A 139 11.32 2.87 0.18
CA PRO A 139 12.27 2.18 1.05
C PRO A 139 12.30 2.69 2.49
N THR A 140 12.61 1.81 3.44
CA THR A 140 12.66 2.14 4.89
C THR A 140 13.63 3.27 5.21
N ASN A 141 14.75 3.38 4.50
CA ASN A 141 15.71 4.46 4.65
C ASN A 141 15.31 5.66 3.75
N PRO A 142 14.98 6.83 4.32
CA PRO A 142 14.62 8.02 3.56
C PRO A 142 15.67 8.47 2.55
N LEU A 143 16.96 8.26 2.80
CA LEU A 143 18.04 8.59 1.85
C LEU A 143 17.94 7.73 0.59
N LEU A 144 17.73 6.41 0.76
CA LEU A 144 17.51 5.50 -0.35
C LEU A 144 16.17 5.80 -1.05
N ALA A 145 15.15 6.18 -0.29
CA ALA A 145 13.86 6.59 -0.85
C ALA A 145 14.01 7.83 -1.74
N ARG A 146 14.74 8.87 -1.30
CA ARG A 146 15.02 10.06 -2.14
C ARG A 146 15.74 9.71 -3.45
N GLN A 147 16.58 8.68 -3.46
CA GLN A 147 17.30 8.24 -4.65
C GLN A 147 16.45 7.41 -5.61
N SER A 148 15.66 6.47 -5.08
CA SER A 148 14.96 5.46 -5.90
C SER A 148 13.47 5.75 -6.12
N PHE A 149 12.82 6.41 -5.15
CA PHE A 149 11.41 6.82 -5.19
C PHE A 149 11.27 8.26 -4.67
N PRO A 150 11.79 9.27 -5.38
CA PRO A 150 11.91 10.66 -4.87
C PRO A 150 10.58 11.31 -4.45
N LYS A 151 9.45 10.78 -4.94
CA LYS A 151 8.10 11.25 -4.61
C LYS A 151 7.39 10.41 -3.55
N SER A 152 8.07 9.41 -2.97
CA SER A 152 7.46 8.55 -1.95
C SER A 152 7.27 9.29 -0.63
N ILE A 153 6.34 8.83 0.20
CA ILE A 153 6.06 9.45 1.51
C ILE A 153 7.34 9.51 2.37
N ARG A 154 8.15 8.45 2.38
CA ARG A 154 9.43 8.42 3.12
C ARG A 154 10.49 9.35 2.53
N ALA A 155 10.50 9.57 1.23
CA ALA A 155 11.43 10.49 0.58
C ALA A 155 11.09 11.96 0.90
N LEU A 156 9.80 12.27 0.97
CA LEU A 156 9.30 13.63 1.22
C LEU A 156 9.40 14.03 2.69
N TYR A 157 9.00 13.14 3.60
CA TYR A 157 8.81 13.52 5.02
C TYR A 157 9.75 12.78 5.99
N GLY A 158 10.44 11.73 5.55
CA GLY A 158 11.34 10.97 6.41
C GLY A 158 12.65 11.70 6.67
N THR A 159 13.17 11.60 7.89
CA THR A 159 14.45 12.21 8.30
C THR A 159 15.56 11.16 8.39
N ASN A 160 15.26 9.99 8.97
CA ASN A 160 16.22 8.88 9.15
C ASN A 160 15.50 7.52 9.17
N ILE A 161 16.23 6.43 9.45
CA ILE A 161 15.68 5.06 9.40
C ILE A 161 14.56 4.84 10.44
N GLN A 162 14.69 5.43 11.63
CA GLN A 162 13.73 5.32 12.72
C GLN A 162 12.54 6.26 12.50
N GLU A 163 12.84 7.53 12.20
CA GLU A 163 11.92 8.60 11.82
C GLU A 163 11.72 8.62 10.29
N ASN A 164 11.05 7.58 9.80
CA ASN A 164 10.68 7.43 8.40
C ASN A 164 9.18 7.61 8.16
N THR A 165 8.49 8.39 8.99
CA THR A 165 7.12 8.91 8.80
C THR A 165 5.98 7.90 8.88
N ILE A 166 6.09 6.74 8.21
CA ILE A 166 4.98 5.82 8.00
C ILE A 166 5.44 4.35 8.02
N HIS A 167 4.67 3.53 8.73
CA HIS A 167 4.72 2.06 8.68
C HIS A 167 3.69 1.52 7.69
N ALA A 168 4.02 0.41 7.04
CA ALA A 168 3.06 -0.37 6.25
C ALA A 168 3.38 -1.86 6.39
N SER A 169 2.34 -2.70 6.43
CA SER A 169 2.49 -4.14 6.46
C SER A 169 3.33 -4.64 5.28
N ASP A 170 4.08 -5.73 5.50
CA ASP A 170 4.99 -6.30 4.50
C ASP A 170 4.36 -7.40 3.63
N SER A 171 3.26 -7.98 4.10
CA SER A 171 2.55 -9.12 3.52
C SER A 171 1.07 -9.06 3.94
N GLU A 172 0.21 -9.77 3.21
CA GLU A 172 -1.22 -9.89 3.56
C GLU A 172 -1.38 -10.56 4.94
N GLN A 173 -0.57 -11.57 5.25
CA GLN A 173 -0.56 -12.22 6.56
C GLN A 173 -0.13 -11.28 7.68
N SER A 174 0.84 -10.40 7.43
CA SER A 174 1.23 -9.38 8.40
C SER A 174 0.11 -8.36 8.59
N ALA A 175 -0.51 -7.89 7.49
CA ALA A 175 -1.64 -6.98 7.57
C ALA A 175 -2.78 -7.55 8.44
N GLU A 176 -3.19 -8.80 8.23
CA GLU A 176 -4.22 -9.44 9.04
C GLU A 176 -3.86 -9.50 10.53
N ARG A 177 -2.60 -9.84 10.87
CA ARG A 177 -2.14 -9.89 12.26
C ARG A 177 -2.11 -8.50 12.90
N GLU A 178 -1.53 -7.53 12.20
CA GLU A 178 -1.40 -6.15 12.69
C GLU A 178 -2.78 -5.49 12.85
N ILE A 179 -3.69 -5.66 11.88
CA ILE A 179 -5.07 -5.15 11.95
C ILE A 179 -5.83 -5.76 13.13
N ARG A 180 -5.70 -7.08 13.34
CA ARG A 180 -6.34 -7.75 14.48
C ARG A 180 -5.82 -7.21 15.80
N PHE A 181 -4.51 -7.07 15.94
CA PHE A 181 -3.88 -6.51 17.13
C PHE A 181 -4.36 -5.08 17.40
N LEU A 182 -4.28 -4.18 16.40
CA LEU A 182 -4.66 -2.77 16.58
C LEU A 182 -6.17 -2.58 16.79
N SER A 183 -6.99 -3.49 16.25
CA SER A 183 -8.44 -3.49 16.52
C SER A 183 -8.79 -3.90 17.94
N SER A 184 -7.94 -4.63 18.65
CA SER A 184 -8.13 -4.94 20.08
C SER A 184 -7.72 -3.81 21.03
N LEU A 185 -7.10 -2.73 20.53
CA LEU A 185 -6.69 -1.57 21.33
C LEU A 185 -7.84 -0.58 21.56
N GLU A 186 -9.05 -1.08 21.83
CA GLU A 186 -10.23 -0.26 22.13
C GLU A 186 -10.12 0.45 23.49
#